data_AF-A0A6J8E294-F1
#
_entry.id   AF-A0A6J8E294-F1
#
_cell.length_a   1.000
_cell.length_b   1.000
_cell.length_c   1.000
_cell.angle_alpha   90.00
_cell.angle_beta   90.00
_cell.angle_gamma   90.00
#
_symmetry.space_group_name_H-M   'P 1'
#
loop_
_entity.id
_entity.type
_entity.pdbx_description
1 polymer ?
#
loop_
_entity_poly.entity_id
_entity_poly.type
_entity_poly.pdbx_seq_one_letter_code
_entity_poly.pdbx_strand_id
1 'polypeptide(L)'
;MSKLQFSFSVLDRFIHDVQKPVAHPTAGDAKRASSAIDDIINNVPLIDELNVKGLRDLIKLAEKGKFTDMKNKASEAISDYQIIESFYKKKVLPTAESLESKDKEKQPKLKEVTDSLLNPSYELMNTYTSDDRPHGQDLVNSRLLHQHNTTEINERSQDVSFSIHNQNPMITDISDTNRPTKVAEQFSALYDNEWTDAFDAIARLEGQKENIEKEIIIYLDDVLRNIYVYTVKRVPALVDNIALQLEQTMLDPVSSTKEKVTNPSVIHNSKFQRYAKTCVKETAKLSIQALIQDFKKTELRPSLQKYQDNFGVNKYMDKCLEICWFMNVLDPPMVLKWPMEHQEAEDLAENFRHYTKAGIQLDFAVWPALLFYDQGPLVVKGVMQMK
;
A
#
# COMPACT_ATOMS: atom_id res chain seq x y z
N MET A 1 -0.60 24.79 11.52
CA MET A 1 -0.86 23.83 12.62
C MET A 1 -1.07 22.47 11.95
N SER A 2 -0.30 21.44 12.32
CA SER A 2 -0.47 20.12 11.70
C SER A 2 -1.84 19.54 12.06
N LYS A 3 -2.40 18.67 11.20
CA LYS A 3 -3.72 18.02 11.43
C LYS A 3 -3.79 17.37 12.83
N LEU A 4 -2.68 16.80 13.29
CA LEU A 4 -2.57 16.20 14.63
C LEU A 4 -2.58 17.22 15.77
N GLN A 5 -1.90 18.35 15.64
CA GLN A 5 -1.97 19.44 16.64
C GLN A 5 -3.41 19.96 16.79
N PHE A 6 -4.15 20.02 15.69
CA PHE A 6 -5.56 20.38 15.73
C PHE A 6 -6.38 19.34 16.51
N SER A 7 -6.19 18.04 16.26
CA SER A 7 -6.87 16.97 17.00
C SER A 7 -6.56 16.98 18.50
N PHE A 8 -5.31 17.22 18.92
CA PHE A 8 -4.97 17.41 20.33
C PHE A 8 -5.71 18.61 20.94
N SER A 9 -5.76 19.75 20.24
CA SER A 9 -6.47 20.95 20.74
C SER A 9 -7.99 20.77 20.89
N VAL A 10 -8.60 19.96 20.01
CA VAL A 10 -10.03 19.62 20.08
C VAL A 10 -10.31 18.75 21.31
N LEU A 11 -9.44 17.77 21.56
CA LEU A 11 -9.57 16.87 22.70
C LEU A 11 -9.31 17.59 24.04
N ASP A 12 -8.33 18.49 24.09
CA ASP A 12 -8.02 19.31 25.27
C ASP A 12 -9.22 20.17 25.69
N ARG A 13 -9.83 20.85 24.71
CA ARG A 13 -11.02 21.68 24.94
C ARG A 13 -12.18 20.83 25.44
N PHE A 14 -12.39 19.65 24.86
CA PHE A 14 -13.45 18.73 25.28
C PHE A 14 -13.26 18.26 26.73
N ILE A 15 -12.06 17.80 27.11
CA ILE A 15 -11.74 17.37 28.49
C ILE A 15 -11.95 18.52 29.47
N HIS A 16 -11.44 19.70 29.14
CA HIS A 16 -11.59 20.90 29.96
C HIS A 16 -13.06 21.31 30.15
N ASP A 17 -13.89 21.22 29.10
CA ASP A 17 -15.32 21.54 29.19
C ASP A 17 -16.10 20.51 30.00
N VAL A 18 -15.75 19.21 29.92
CA VAL A 18 -16.34 18.16 30.78
C VAL A 18 -16.07 18.39 32.27
N GLN A 19 -14.91 18.97 32.62
CA GLN A 19 -14.55 19.24 34.01
C GLN A 19 -15.22 20.48 34.60
N LYS A 20 -15.73 21.39 33.75
CA LYS A 20 -16.40 22.60 34.23
C LYS A 20 -17.76 22.27 34.86
N PRO A 21 -18.11 22.94 35.98
CA PRO A 21 -19.37 22.68 36.67
C PRO A 21 -20.63 23.14 35.92
N VAL A 22 -20.50 24.00 34.88
CA VAL A 22 -21.64 24.66 34.21
C VAL A 22 -21.67 24.41 32.69
N ALA A 23 -20.59 23.87 32.12
CA ALA A 23 -20.53 23.57 30.69
C ALA A 23 -20.79 22.09 30.45
N HIS A 24 -21.83 21.76 29.71
CA HIS A 24 -22.10 20.41 29.27
C HIS A 24 -21.74 20.28 27.79
N PRO A 25 -20.82 19.39 27.40
CA PRO A 25 -20.50 19.17 26.00
C PRO A 25 -21.73 18.70 25.24
N THR A 26 -21.90 19.19 24.01
CA THR A 26 -22.98 18.72 23.14
C THR A 26 -22.62 17.38 22.50
N ALA A 27 -23.61 16.68 21.96
CA ALA A 27 -23.38 15.48 21.13
C ALA A 27 -22.46 15.78 19.92
N GLY A 28 -22.50 17.01 19.40
CA GLY A 28 -21.59 17.46 18.34
C GLY A 28 -20.14 17.56 18.82
N ASP A 29 -19.91 18.00 20.06
CA ASP A 29 -18.58 18.10 20.65
C ASP A 29 -18.00 16.71 20.95
N ALA A 30 -18.82 15.77 21.41
CA ALA A 30 -18.43 14.37 21.61
C ALA A 30 -18.00 13.70 20.29
N LYS A 31 -18.75 13.93 19.20
CA LYS A 31 -18.41 13.41 17.87
C LYS A 31 -17.10 13.97 17.33
N ARG A 32 -16.84 15.26 17.56
CA ARG A 32 -15.55 15.90 17.20
C ARG A 32 -14.39 15.35 18.02
N ALA A 33 -14.59 15.13 19.32
CA ALA A 33 -13.60 14.51 20.19
C ALA A 33 -13.30 13.06 19.78
N SER A 34 -14.31 12.30 19.38
CA SER A 34 -14.15 10.93 18.84
C SER A 34 -13.28 10.90 17.59
N SER A 35 -13.60 11.75 16.61
CA SER A 35 -12.78 11.88 15.40
C SER A 35 -11.35 12.32 15.71
N ALA A 36 -11.16 13.19 16.70
CA ALA A 36 -9.83 13.65 17.12
C ALA A 36 -9.01 12.52 17.77
N ILE A 37 -9.64 11.65 18.56
CA ILE A 37 -8.98 10.46 19.13
C ILE A 37 -8.58 9.49 18.02
N ASP A 38 -9.47 9.20 17.07
CA ASP A 38 -9.14 8.28 15.97
C ASP A 38 -8.03 8.85 15.09
N ASP A 39 -8.02 10.16 14.83
CA ASP A 39 -6.90 10.82 14.16
C ASP A 39 -5.60 10.68 14.96
N ILE A 40 -5.60 10.82 16.29
CA ILE A 40 -4.40 10.67 17.13
C ILE A 40 -3.90 9.22 17.11
N ILE A 41 -4.77 8.23 17.29
CA ILE A 41 -4.41 6.81 17.28
C ILE A 41 -3.77 6.41 15.95
N ASN A 42 -4.40 6.80 14.83
CA ASN A 42 -3.95 6.38 13.51
C ASN A 42 -2.61 7.00 13.08
N ASN A 43 -2.18 8.08 13.75
CA ASN A 43 -0.97 8.82 13.39
C ASN A 43 0.12 8.77 14.48
N VAL A 44 -0.13 8.12 15.62
CA VAL A 44 0.85 7.93 16.70
C VAL A 44 1.08 6.42 16.88
N PRO A 45 2.13 5.85 16.25
CA PRO A 45 2.27 4.40 16.01
C PRO A 45 2.59 3.52 17.24
N LEU A 46 2.45 4.04 18.47
CA LEU A 46 2.90 3.38 19.70
C LEU A 46 1.94 3.58 20.89
N ILE A 47 0.64 3.78 20.62
CA ILE A 47 -0.34 3.89 21.71
C ILE A 47 -0.94 2.51 21.99
N ASP A 48 -0.54 1.90 23.11
CA ASP A 48 -1.16 0.66 23.63
C ASP A 48 -2.65 0.89 23.94
N GLU A 49 -3.49 -0.12 23.71
CA GLU A 49 -4.95 -0.05 23.89
C GLU A 49 -5.37 0.35 25.33
N LEU A 50 -4.53 0.05 26.32
CA LEU A 50 -4.76 0.39 27.73
C LEU A 50 -4.84 1.91 27.97
N ASN A 51 -4.10 2.72 27.19
CA ASN A 51 -4.02 4.17 27.34
C ASN A 51 -5.11 4.94 26.56
N VAL A 52 -6.04 4.26 25.88
CA VAL A 52 -7.06 4.92 25.03
C VAL A 52 -8.48 4.56 25.43
N LYS A 53 -8.63 3.49 26.19
CA LYS A 53 -9.91 2.99 26.67
C LYS A 53 -10.63 4.02 27.53
N GLY A 54 -9.92 4.71 28.43
CA GLY A 54 -10.49 5.74 29.30
C GLY A 54 -11.12 6.90 28.53
N LEU A 55 -10.44 7.39 27.50
CA LEU A 55 -10.92 8.48 26.64
C LEU A 55 -12.10 8.06 25.75
N ARG A 56 -12.09 6.83 25.20
CA ARG A 56 -13.22 6.30 24.43
C ARG A 56 -14.46 6.07 25.28
N ASP A 57 -14.29 5.58 26.51
CA ASP A 57 -15.41 5.40 27.43
C ASP A 57 -16.00 6.75 27.85
N LEU A 58 -15.17 7.78 28.03
CA LEU A 58 -15.62 9.15 28.28
C LEU A 58 -16.52 9.69 27.16
N ILE A 59 -16.13 9.48 25.89
CA ILE A 59 -16.91 9.90 24.73
C ILE A 59 -18.23 9.15 24.65
N LYS A 60 -18.23 7.83 24.87
CA LYS A 60 -19.46 7.04 24.90
C LYS A 60 -20.44 7.51 25.98
N LEU A 61 -19.93 7.97 27.12
CA LEU A 61 -20.76 8.55 28.17
C LEU A 61 -21.31 9.93 27.75
N ALA A 62 -20.53 10.72 27.01
CA ALA A 62 -20.97 11.99 26.44
C ALA A 62 -22.06 11.85 25.38
N GLU A 63 -21.93 10.88 24.48
CA GLU A 63 -22.98 10.55 23.49
C GLU A 63 -24.28 10.10 24.15
N LYS A 64 -24.20 9.49 25.34
CA LYS A 64 -25.35 9.03 26.13
C LYS A 64 -25.89 10.09 27.11
N GLY A 65 -25.29 11.28 27.17
CA GLY A 65 -25.73 12.37 28.07
C GLY A 65 -25.55 12.09 29.57
N LYS A 66 -24.61 11.21 29.95
CA LYS A 66 -24.40 10.79 31.36
C LYS A 66 -23.36 11.65 32.08
N PHE A 67 -23.68 12.92 32.33
CA PHE A 67 -22.71 13.93 32.78
C PHE A 67 -22.05 13.69 34.15
N THR A 68 -22.75 13.07 35.11
CA THR A 68 -22.18 12.75 36.44
C THR A 68 -21.09 11.68 36.34
N ASP A 69 -21.33 10.63 35.53
CA ASP A 69 -20.36 9.55 35.30
C ASP A 69 -19.18 10.04 34.46
N MET A 70 -19.43 10.95 33.50
CA MET A 70 -18.38 11.58 32.70
C MET A 70 -17.37 12.33 33.55
N LYS A 71 -17.83 13.08 34.56
CA LYS A 71 -16.92 13.88 35.40
C LYS A 71 -15.94 12.99 36.19
N ASN A 72 -16.42 11.85 36.70
CA ASN A 72 -15.57 10.89 37.39
C ASN A 72 -14.59 10.22 36.42
N LYS A 73 -15.06 9.83 35.22
CA LYS A 73 -14.22 9.18 34.20
C LYS A 73 -13.20 10.13 33.55
N ALA A 74 -13.51 11.41 33.45
CA ALA A 74 -12.61 12.43 32.93
C ALA A 74 -11.35 12.57 33.80
N SER A 75 -11.49 12.45 35.12
CA SER A 75 -10.34 12.47 36.05
C SER A 75 -9.36 11.31 35.81
N GLU A 76 -9.87 10.13 35.43
CA GLU A 76 -9.04 8.97 35.08
C GLU A 76 -8.39 9.12 33.69
N ALA A 77 -9.15 9.64 32.71
CA ALA A 77 -8.72 9.76 31.31
C ALA A 77 -7.67 10.86 31.04
N ILE A 78 -7.41 11.74 32.02
CA ILE A 78 -6.37 12.78 31.91
C ILE A 78 -4.96 12.19 31.83
N SER A 79 -4.70 11.11 32.56
CA SER A 79 -3.39 10.44 32.53
C SER A 79 -3.08 9.93 31.12
N ASP A 80 -4.05 9.24 30.52
CA ASP A 80 -4.02 8.73 29.16
C ASP A 80 -3.71 9.83 28.14
N TYR A 81 -4.46 10.94 28.21
CA TYR A 81 -4.30 12.08 27.32
C TYR A 81 -2.91 12.73 27.45
N GLN A 82 -2.42 12.95 28.67
CA GLN A 82 -1.11 13.55 28.92
C GLN A 82 0.04 12.68 28.40
N ILE A 83 -0.06 11.37 28.55
CA ILE A 83 0.94 10.42 28.03
C ILE A 83 1.03 10.56 26.51
N ILE A 84 -0.11 10.54 25.81
CA ILE A 84 -0.18 10.60 24.35
C ILE A 84 0.34 11.95 23.82
N GLU A 85 -0.06 13.06 24.44
CA GLU A 85 0.40 14.40 24.05
C GLU A 85 1.92 14.57 24.25
N SER A 86 2.45 14.05 25.37
CA SER A 86 3.88 14.10 25.67
C SER A 86 4.72 13.28 24.67
N PHE A 87 4.20 12.14 24.21
CA PHE A 87 4.85 11.29 23.22
C PHE A 87 4.95 12.01 21.87
N TYR A 88 3.86 12.62 21.41
CA TYR A 88 3.82 13.39 20.16
C TYR A 88 4.86 14.52 20.17
N LYS A 89 4.89 15.32 21.24
CA LYS A 89 5.84 16.44 21.40
C LYS A 89 7.30 16.00 21.42
N LYS A 90 7.62 14.84 22.03
CA LYS A 90 9.01 14.37 22.21
C LYS A 90 9.56 13.58 21.01
N LYS A 91 8.73 12.81 20.30
CA LYS A 91 9.20 11.83 19.31
C LYS A 91 8.79 12.14 17.87
N VAL A 92 7.58 12.66 17.69
CA VAL A 92 7.01 12.84 16.34
C VAL A 92 7.35 14.23 15.80
N LEU A 93 7.11 15.28 16.59
CA LEU A 93 7.31 16.67 16.16
C LEU A 93 8.77 16.99 15.74
N PRO A 94 9.82 16.61 16.51
CA PRO A 94 11.20 16.90 16.10
C PRO A 94 11.63 16.16 14.82
N THR A 95 11.08 14.97 14.60
CA THR A 95 11.35 14.16 13.40
C THR A 95 10.72 14.79 12.16
N ALA A 96 9.50 15.33 12.28
CA ALA A 96 8.83 16.05 11.20
C ALA A 96 9.56 17.35 10.83
N GLU A 97 9.99 18.12 11.84
CA GLU A 97 10.77 19.36 11.63
C GLU A 97 12.15 19.07 11.02
N SER A 98 12.78 17.94 11.37
CA SER A 98 14.02 17.47 10.73
C SER A 98 13.83 17.03 9.27
N LEU A 99 12.65 16.58 8.88
CA LEU A 99 12.36 16.15 7.50
C LEU A 99 12.07 17.37 6.62
N GLU A 100 11.28 18.33 7.11
CA GLU A 100 11.03 19.60 6.40
C GLU A 100 12.31 20.42 6.18
N SER A 101 13.24 20.42 7.13
CA SER A 101 14.54 21.10 6.98
C SER A 101 15.43 20.43 5.92
N LYS A 102 15.43 19.10 5.83
CA LYS A 102 16.17 18.35 4.79
C LYS A 102 15.59 18.54 3.40
N ASP A 103 14.27 18.69 3.26
CA ASP A 103 13.64 19.00 1.97
C ASP A 103 13.96 20.42 1.49
N LYS A 104 14.00 21.40 2.40
CA LYS A 104 14.43 22.78 2.07
C LYS A 104 15.89 22.85 1.62
N GLU A 105 16.76 21.95 2.06
CA GLU A 105 18.17 21.90 1.65
C GLU A 105 18.38 21.25 0.26
N LYS A 106 17.45 20.38 -0.17
CA LYS A 106 17.50 19.73 -1.49
C LYS A 106 16.93 20.60 -2.63
N GLN A 107 15.95 21.47 -2.33
CA GLN A 107 15.38 22.40 -3.31
C GLN A 107 16.39 23.36 -3.98
N PRO A 108 17.36 24.00 -3.27
CA PRO A 108 18.33 24.88 -3.92
C PRO A 108 19.28 24.14 -4.86
N LYS A 109 19.67 22.88 -4.56
CA LYS A 109 20.47 22.04 -5.46
C LYS A 109 19.73 21.68 -6.75
N LEU A 110 18.41 21.48 -6.66
CA LEU A 110 17.57 21.26 -7.85
C LEU A 110 17.44 22.54 -8.69
N LYS A 111 17.42 23.71 -8.04
CA LYS A 111 17.43 25.03 -8.67
C LYS A 111 18.74 25.33 -9.40
N GLU A 112 19.87 25.00 -8.79
CA GLU A 112 21.21 25.19 -9.38
C GLU A 112 21.43 24.31 -10.62
N VAL A 113 20.91 23.08 -10.61
CA VAL A 113 20.91 22.18 -11.77
C VAL A 113 19.98 22.68 -12.88
N THR A 114 18.83 23.27 -12.54
CA THR A 114 17.92 23.86 -13.54
C THR A 114 18.46 25.15 -14.13
N ASP A 115 19.09 26.02 -13.33
CA ASP A 115 19.73 27.26 -13.80
C ASP A 115 20.94 26.97 -14.69
N SER A 116 21.72 25.92 -14.40
CA SER A 116 22.85 25.48 -15.24
C SER A 116 22.40 24.95 -16.61
N LEU A 117 21.19 24.38 -16.71
CA LEU A 117 20.60 23.90 -17.96
C LEU A 117 19.89 25.00 -18.76
N LEU A 118 19.46 26.09 -18.11
CA LEU A 118 18.79 27.24 -18.73
C LEU A 118 19.76 28.31 -19.28
N ASN A 119 20.97 28.42 -18.73
CA ASN A 119 21.96 29.42 -19.13
C ASN A 119 22.42 29.34 -20.60
N PRO A 120 22.62 28.15 -21.22
CA PRO A 120 22.96 28.06 -22.65
C PRO A 120 21.89 28.61 -23.59
N SER A 121 20.63 28.70 -23.14
CA SER A 121 19.50 29.25 -23.92
C SER A 121 19.45 30.77 -23.90
N TYR A 122 20.03 31.44 -22.90
CA TYR A 122 20.06 32.91 -22.82
C TYR A 122 21.14 33.52 -23.73
N GLU A 123 22.27 32.85 -23.94
CA GLU A 123 23.33 33.32 -24.85
C GLU A 123 22.90 33.28 -26.32
N LEU A 124 22.03 32.33 -26.70
CA LEU A 124 21.39 32.28 -28.02
C LEU A 124 20.39 33.42 -28.25
N MET A 125 19.83 34.03 -27.20
CA MET A 125 18.92 35.19 -27.31
C MET A 125 19.65 36.53 -27.51
N ASN A 126 20.92 36.63 -27.11
CA ASN A 126 21.69 37.88 -27.19
C ASN A 126 22.46 38.07 -28.52
N THR A 127 22.36 37.12 -29.45
CA THR A 127 22.93 37.26 -30.81
C THR A 127 21.95 37.86 -31.83
N TYR A 128 20.70 38.13 -31.45
CA TYR A 128 19.66 38.68 -32.33
C TYR A 128 19.18 40.09 -31.97
N THR A 129 19.90 40.82 -31.13
CA THR A 129 19.57 42.21 -30.76
C THR A 129 20.52 43.22 -31.37
N SER A 130 20.60 43.23 -32.70
CA SER A 130 21.09 44.38 -33.46
C SER A 130 20.33 44.49 -34.77
N ASP A 131 19.11 45.04 -34.72
CA ASP A 131 18.65 46.13 -35.60
C ASP A 131 17.16 46.46 -35.39
N ASP A 132 16.83 47.71 -35.76
CA ASP A 132 15.64 48.47 -35.42
C ASP A 132 14.25 47.90 -35.82
N ARG A 133 13.28 48.14 -34.91
CA ARG A 133 11.78 48.01 -34.90
C ARG A 133 11.02 48.05 -36.25
N PRO A 134 9.73 47.59 -36.39
CA PRO A 134 8.66 47.59 -35.35
C PRO A 134 7.58 46.45 -35.31
N HIS A 135 7.14 46.16 -34.08
CA HIS A 135 5.73 46.05 -33.59
C HIS A 135 4.92 44.73 -33.67
N GLY A 136 4.78 44.14 -32.49
CA GLY A 136 3.48 43.67 -31.95
C GLY A 136 3.11 42.22 -32.25
N GLN A 137 3.08 41.82 -33.51
CA GLN A 137 2.57 40.51 -33.92
C GLN A 137 3.61 39.38 -33.70
N ASP A 138 4.89 39.68 -33.91
CA ASP A 138 5.97 38.69 -33.78
C ASP A 138 6.27 38.33 -32.32
N LEU A 139 6.03 39.25 -31.38
CA LEU A 139 6.14 38.97 -29.94
C LEU A 139 5.04 38.02 -29.45
N VAL A 140 3.85 38.08 -30.05
CA VAL A 140 2.73 37.17 -29.74
C VAL A 140 2.99 35.80 -30.36
N ASN A 141 3.43 35.75 -31.61
CA ASN A 141 3.82 34.50 -32.27
C ASN A 141 5.00 33.84 -31.57
N SER A 142 6.00 34.60 -31.13
CA SER A 142 7.15 34.08 -30.39
C SER A 142 6.75 33.61 -28.99
N ARG A 143 5.79 34.26 -28.30
CA ARG A 143 5.24 33.75 -27.03
C ARG A 143 4.44 32.47 -27.21
N LEU A 144 3.60 32.39 -28.24
CA LEU A 144 2.83 31.18 -28.55
C LEU A 144 3.75 30.02 -28.92
N LEU A 145 4.80 30.27 -29.71
CA LEU A 145 5.81 29.28 -30.05
C LEU A 145 6.61 28.85 -28.82
N HIS A 146 6.96 29.78 -27.93
CA HIS A 146 7.65 29.46 -26.68
C HIS A 146 6.76 28.64 -25.74
N GLN A 147 5.47 28.98 -25.64
CA GLN A 147 4.51 28.23 -24.85
C GLN A 147 4.31 26.81 -25.42
N HIS A 148 4.18 26.68 -26.73
CA HIS A 148 4.08 25.38 -27.42
C HIS A 148 5.35 24.54 -27.20
N ASN A 149 6.53 25.14 -27.33
CA ASN A 149 7.81 24.45 -27.09
C ASN A 149 7.99 24.06 -25.62
N THR A 150 7.61 24.91 -24.65
CA THR A 150 7.63 24.53 -23.22
C THR A 150 6.64 23.41 -22.90
N THR A 151 5.52 23.36 -23.61
CA THR A 151 4.51 22.29 -23.44
C THR A 151 5.04 21.00 -24.05
N GLU A 152 5.59 21.02 -25.27
CA GLU A 152 6.25 19.87 -25.88
C GLU A 152 7.48 19.40 -25.09
N ILE A 153 8.26 20.31 -24.51
CA ILE A 153 9.42 19.95 -23.68
C ILE A 153 8.95 19.35 -22.35
N ASN A 154 7.87 19.86 -21.74
CA ASN A 154 7.28 19.25 -20.55
C ASN A 154 6.66 17.88 -20.86
N GLU A 155 5.97 17.73 -21.99
CA GLU A 155 5.42 16.46 -22.45
C GLU A 155 6.54 15.46 -22.77
N ARG A 156 7.60 15.88 -23.47
CA ARG A 156 8.79 15.06 -23.70
C ARG A 156 9.55 14.76 -22.41
N SER A 157 9.60 15.69 -21.45
CA SER A 157 10.24 15.45 -20.15
C SER A 157 9.41 14.51 -19.27
N GLN A 158 8.08 14.55 -19.38
CA GLN A 158 7.18 13.56 -18.78
C GLN A 158 7.33 12.20 -19.45
N ASP A 159 7.40 12.14 -20.78
CA ASP A 159 7.60 10.90 -21.54
C ASP A 159 9.00 10.31 -21.31
N VAL A 160 10.02 11.14 -21.13
CA VAL A 160 11.38 10.74 -20.77
C VAL A 160 11.44 10.30 -19.31
N SER A 161 10.82 11.02 -18.36
CA SER A 161 10.72 10.58 -16.95
C SER A 161 9.96 9.26 -16.81
N PHE A 162 8.90 9.10 -17.61
CA PHE A 162 8.12 7.87 -17.73
C PHE A 162 8.91 6.73 -18.39
N SER A 163 9.71 7.02 -19.42
CA SER A 163 10.60 6.05 -20.07
C SER A 163 11.77 5.64 -19.18
N ILE A 164 12.33 6.56 -18.38
CA ILE A 164 13.41 6.29 -17.43
C ILE A 164 12.89 5.43 -16.26
N HIS A 165 11.67 5.67 -15.78
CA HIS A 165 11.01 4.79 -14.79
C HIS A 165 10.77 3.37 -15.35
N ASN A 166 10.40 3.24 -16.62
CA ASN A 166 10.18 1.93 -17.26
C ASN A 166 11.48 1.20 -17.64
N GLN A 167 12.58 1.92 -17.87
CA GLN A 167 13.89 1.31 -18.15
C GLN A 167 14.67 0.94 -16.88
N ASN A 168 14.23 1.40 -15.70
CA ASN A 168 14.89 1.09 -14.44
C ASN A 168 13.88 0.78 -13.32
N PRO A 169 13.40 -0.47 -13.22
CA PRO A 169 12.39 -0.91 -12.24
C PRO A 169 12.78 -0.65 -10.77
N MET A 170 14.06 -0.34 -10.51
CA MET A 170 14.63 -0.02 -9.20
C MET A 170 14.42 1.44 -8.76
N ILE A 171 14.07 2.36 -9.67
CA ILE A 171 13.78 3.76 -9.33
C ILE A 171 12.27 3.91 -9.21
N THR A 172 11.71 3.37 -8.13
CA THR A 172 10.29 3.56 -7.78
C THR A 172 10.14 4.79 -6.89
N ASP A 173 9.08 5.58 -7.10
CA ASP A 173 8.70 6.68 -6.21
C ASP A 173 8.65 6.21 -4.75
N ILE A 174 9.40 6.89 -3.87
CA ILE A 174 9.53 6.54 -2.45
C ILE A 174 8.19 6.68 -1.72
N SER A 175 7.24 7.43 -2.27
CA SER A 175 5.88 7.59 -1.76
C SER A 175 4.94 6.40 -2.10
N ASP A 176 5.30 5.55 -3.05
CA ASP A 176 4.50 4.38 -3.42
C ASP A 176 4.54 3.32 -2.30
N THR A 177 3.41 3.16 -1.61
CA THR A 177 3.29 2.21 -0.49
C THR A 177 3.33 0.75 -0.96
N ASN A 178 3.08 0.49 -2.24
CA ASN A 178 3.05 -0.85 -2.82
C ASN A 178 4.30 -1.14 -3.67
N ARG A 179 5.39 -0.36 -3.50
CA ARG A 179 6.64 -0.59 -4.22
C ARG A 179 7.16 -2.03 -4.00
N PRO A 180 7.85 -2.63 -4.98
CA PRO A 180 8.30 -4.03 -4.91
C PRO A 180 9.09 -4.38 -3.65
N THR A 181 9.95 -3.47 -3.16
CA THR A 181 10.72 -3.67 -1.93
C THR A 181 9.84 -3.77 -0.69
N LYS A 182 8.76 -2.96 -0.62
CA LYS A 182 7.81 -3.02 0.50
C LYS A 182 6.98 -4.30 0.47
N VAL A 183 6.58 -4.74 -0.71
CA VAL A 183 5.87 -6.01 -0.90
C VAL A 183 6.77 -7.18 -0.48
N ALA A 184 8.06 -7.16 -0.82
CA ALA A 184 9.02 -8.17 -0.38
C ALA A 184 9.25 -8.19 1.14
N GLU A 185 9.33 -7.02 1.79
CA GLU A 185 9.38 -6.90 3.25
C GLU A 185 8.12 -7.52 3.89
N GLN A 186 6.94 -7.19 3.36
CA GLN A 186 5.66 -7.72 3.83
C GLN A 186 5.57 -9.25 3.63
N PHE A 187 6.02 -9.75 2.48
CA PHE A 187 6.07 -11.18 2.20
C PHE A 187 7.01 -11.94 3.14
N SER A 188 8.16 -11.36 3.47
CA SER A 188 9.07 -11.96 4.46
C SER A 188 8.43 -11.95 5.85
N ALA A 189 7.82 -10.83 6.24
CA ALA A 189 7.13 -10.70 7.53
C ALA A 189 5.91 -11.64 7.66
N LEU A 190 5.23 -11.95 6.56
CA LEU A 190 4.11 -12.90 6.53
C LEU A 190 4.56 -14.30 7.00
N TYR A 191 5.75 -14.74 6.60
CA TYR A 191 6.33 -16.01 7.05
C TYR A 191 6.68 -15.98 8.53
N ASP A 192 7.33 -14.91 8.99
CA ASP A 192 7.80 -14.84 10.38
C ASP A 192 6.65 -14.64 11.38
N ASN A 193 5.57 -13.96 10.97
CA ASN A 193 4.44 -13.62 11.84
C ASN A 193 3.21 -14.51 11.56
N GLU A 194 2.35 -14.14 10.61
CA GLU A 194 1.04 -14.80 10.46
C GLU A 194 1.13 -16.28 10.11
N TRP A 195 2.13 -16.71 9.34
CA TRP A 195 2.35 -18.13 9.07
C TRP A 195 2.70 -18.88 10.36
N THR A 196 3.60 -18.34 11.19
CA THR A 196 3.97 -18.91 12.51
C THR A 196 2.76 -18.95 13.44
N ASP A 197 1.98 -17.87 13.51
CA ASP A 197 0.74 -17.82 14.32
C ASP A 197 -0.27 -18.89 13.87
N ALA A 198 -0.46 -19.05 12.56
CA ALA A 198 -1.36 -20.05 12.00
C ALA A 198 -0.85 -21.48 12.24
N PHE A 199 0.45 -21.71 12.09
CA PHE A 199 1.10 -22.98 12.38
C PHE A 199 0.86 -23.39 13.83
N ASP A 200 1.18 -22.50 14.78
CA ASP A 200 1.00 -22.74 16.21
C ASP A 200 -0.47 -22.97 16.57
N ALA A 201 -1.39 -22.23 15.95
CA ALA A 201 -2.81 -22.40 16.17
C ALA A 201 -3.30 -23.78 15.74
N ILE A 202 -2.89 -24.27 14.57
CA ILE A 202 -3.25 -25.61 14.09
C ILE A 202 -2.58 -26.69 14.94
N ALA A 203 -1.30 -26.52 15.29
CA ALA A 203 -0.56 -27.47 16.13
C ALA A 203 -1.23 -27.67 17.50
N ARG A 204 -1.73 -26.58 18.12
CA ARG A 204 -2.49 -26.66 19.38
C ARG A 204 -3.83 -27.38 19.23
N LEU A 205 -4.49 -27.24 18.08
CA LEU A 205 -5.78 -27.88 17.81
C LEU A 205 -5.64 -29.39 17.55
N GLU A 206 -4.63 -29.78 16.78
CA GLU A 206 -4.43 -31.18 16.36
C GLU A 206 -3.69 -32.03 17.40
N GLY A 207 -2.95 -31.39 18.32
CA GLY A 207 -2.21 -32.04 19.40
C GLY A 207 -0.95 -32.78 18.90
N GLN A 208 -0.50 -33.76 19.68
CA GLN A 208 0.70 -34.54 19.35
C GLN A 208 0.33 -35.75 18.47
N LYS A 209 0.19 -35.51 17.16
CA LYS A 209 0.11 -36.57 16.15
C LYS A 209 1.45 -36.76 15.45
N GLU A 210 1.73 -37.98 15.03
CA GLU A 210 2.90 -38.26 14.19
C GLU A 210 2.77 -37.51 12.86
N ASN A 211 3.87 -36.91 12.37
CA ASN A 211 3.92 -36.11 11.14
C ASN A 211 3.04 -34.85 11.09
N ILE A 212 2.48 -34.41 12.23
CA ILE A 212 1.56 -33.27 12.24
C ILE A 212 2.17 -31.98 11.70
N GLU A 213 3.45 -31.74 12.00
CA GLU A 213 4.19 -30.57 11.51
C GLU A 213 4.20 -30.53 9.98
N LYS A 214 4.51 -31.65 9.33
CA LYS A 214 4.52 -31.75 7.86
C LYS A 214 3.12 -31.50 7.29
N GLU A 215 2.08 -32.06 7.89
CA GLU A 215 0.70 -31.85 7.44
C GLU A 215 0.27 -30.38 7.55
N ILE A 216 0.64 -29.71 8.64
CA ILE A 216 0.35 -28.28 8.83
C ILE A 216 1.10 -27.44 7.78
N ILE A 217 2.37 -27.72 7.54
CA ILE A 217 3.17 -26.99 6.55
C ILE A 217 2.57 -27.14 5.15
N ILE A 218 2.23 -28.37 4.74
CA ILE A 218 1.59 -28.63 3.45
C ILE A 218 0.25 -27.88 3.35
N TYR A 219 -0.55 -27.88 4.41
CA TYR A 219 -1.81 -27.13 4.44
C TYR A 219 -1.60 -25.62 4.25
N LEU A 220 -0.65 -25.02 4.95
CA LEU A 220 -0.37 -23.57 4.85
C LEU A 220 0.25 -23.19 3.50
N ASP A 221 1.06 -24.08 2.90
CA ASP A 221 1.57 -23.95 1.54
C ASP A 221 0.43 -24.00 0.50
N ASP A 222 -0.49 -24.95 0.63
CA ASP A 222 -1.66 -25.07 -0.25
C ASP A 222 -2.59 -23.86 -0.19
N VAL A 223 -2.76 -23.27 1.01
CA VAL A 223 -3.50 -22.00 1.18
C VAL A 223 -2.85 -20.90 0.35
N LEU A 224 -1.54 -20.68 0.51
CA LEU A 224 -0.82 -19.63 -0.23
C LEU A 224 -0.87 -19.87 -1.74
N ARG A 225 -0.69 -21.12 -2.19
CA ARG A 225 -0.80 -21.48 -3.61
C ARG A 225 -2.18 -21.19 -4.18
N ASN A 226 -3.25 -21.58 -3.47
CA ASN A 226 -4.62 -21.37 -3.94
C ASN A 226 -4.92 -19.88 -4.12
N ILE A 227 -4.47 -19.06 -3.18
CA ILE A 227 -4.60 -17.59 -3.21
C ILE A 227 -3.75 -16.99 -4.33
N TYR A 228 -2.50 -17.42 -4.47
CA TYR A 228 -1.62 -16.91 -5.52
C TYR A 228 -2.20 -17.19 -6.91
N VAL A 229 -2.63 -18.44 -7.16
CA VAL A 229 -3.29 -18.82 -8.43
C VAL A 229 -4.56 -17.99 -8.68
N TYR A 230 -5.35 -17.72 -7.65
CA TYR A 230 -6.53 -16.85 -7.75
C TYR A 230 -6.13 -15.44 -8.21
N THR A 231 -5.16 -14.80 -7.56
CA THR A 231 -4.75 -13.42 -7.86
C THR A 231 -4.08 -13.26 -9.22
N VAL A 232 -3.22 -14.22 -9.63
CA VAL A 232 -2.59 -14.25 -10.96
C VAL A 232 -3.63 -14.26 -12.09
N LYS A 233 -4.76 -14.95 -11.89
CA LYS A 233 -5.86 -14.97 -12.88
C LYS A 233 -6.73 -13.71 -12.80
N ARG A 234 -6.96 -13.19 -11.59
CA ARG A 234 -7.91 -12.11 -11.32
C ARG A 234 -7.42 -10.76 -11.82
N VAL A 235 -6.13 -10.44 -11.67
CA VAL A 235 -5.59 -9.12 -12.06
C VAL A 235 -5.70 -8.88 -13.57
N PRO A 236 -5.21 -9.76 -14.47
CA PRO A 236 -5.33 -9.54 -15.91
C PRO A 236 -6.79 -9.41 -16.35
N ALA A 237 -7.67 -10.29 -15.85
CA ALA A 237 -9.09 -10.23 -16.16
C ALA A 237 -9.74 -8.91 -15.70
N LEU A 238 -9.33 -8.36 -14.55
CA LEU A 238 -9.82 -7.06 -14.09
C LEU A 238 -9.32 -5.92 -15.00
N VAL A 239 -8.03 -5.93 -15.34
CA VAL A 239 -7.42 -4.94 -16.24
C VAL A 239 -8.11 -4.95 -17.61
N ASP A 240 -8.32 -6.13 -18.20
CA ASP A 240 -9.01 -6.27 -19.49
C ASP A 240 -10.45 -5.74 -19.41
N ASN A 241 -11.18 -6.07 -18.35
CA ASN A 241 -12.54 -5.58 -18.16
C ASN A 241 -12.59 -4.05 -18.02
N ILE A 242 -11.69 -3.45 -17.23
CA ILE A 242 -11.63 -1.98 -17.08
C ILE A 242 -11.23 -1.32 -18.40
N ALA A 243 -10.23 -1.86 -19.11
CA ALA A 243 -9.79 -1.33 -20.39
C ALA A 243 -10.94 -1.33 -21.42
N LEU A 244 -11.70 -2.43 -21.50
CA LEU A 244 -12.88 -2.54 -22.37
C LEU A 244 -13.96 -1.51 -22.01
N GLN A 245 -14.26 -1.34 -20.73
CA GLN A 245 -15.26 -0.36 -20.28
C GLN A 245 -14.84 1.08 -20.56
N LEU A 246 -13.56 1.41 -20.35
CA LEU A 246 -13.00 2.72 -20.66
C LEU A 246 -13.04 3.01 -22.16
N GLU A 247 -12.63 2.06 -22.99
CA GLU A 247 -12.63 2.20 -24.45
C GLU A 247 -14.05 2.44 -24.99
N GLN A 248 -15.01 1.63 -24.54
CA GLN A 248 -16.42 1.78 -24.95
C GLN A 248 -17.00 3.13 -24.54
N THR A 249 -16.81 3.54 -23.29
CA THR A 249 -17.38 4.78 -22.76
C THR A 249 -16.76 6.03 -23.38
N MET A 250 -15.47 6.01 -23.68
CA MET A 250 -14.74 7.18 -24.17
C MET A 250 -14.85 7.34 -25.70
N LEU A 251 -15.00 6.26 -26.46
CA LEU A 251 -15.17 6.32 -27.91
C LEU A 251 -16.61 6.61 -28.33
N ASP A 252 -17.60 6.24 -27.51
CA ASP A 252 -19.00 6.58 -27.72
C ASP A 252 -19.65 7.14 -26.44
N PRO A 253 -19.39 8.42 -26.11
CA PRO A 253 -19.87 9.04 -24.87
C PRO A 253 -21.37 9.36 -24.89
N VAL A 254 -22.07 9.17 -26.02
CA VAL A 254 -23.48 9.56 -26.21
C VAL A 254 -24.40 8.36 -26.23
N SER A 255 -23.91 7.20 -26.68
CA SER A 255 -24.69 5.96 -26.67
C SER A 255 -24.91 5.46 -25.25
N SER A 256 -26.17 5.51 -24.82
CA SER A 256 -26.66 4.85 -23.60
C SER A 256 -26.79 3.33 -23.85
N THR A 257 -25.76 2.66 -24.34
CA THR A 257 -25.87 1.26 -24.74
C THR A 257 -25.83 0.34 -23.54
N LYS A 258 -27.04 -0.07 -23.10
CA LYS A 258 -27.30 -1.19 -22.17
C LYS A 258 -27.04 -2.57 -22.80
N GLU A 259 -26.21 -2.66 -23.84
CA GLU A 259 -25.92 -3.94 -24.49
C GLU A 259 -24.59 -4.50 -23.98
N LYS A 260 -24.67 -5.64 -23.30
CA LYS A 260 -23.51 -6.45 -22.94
C LYS A 260 -22.84 -6.92 -24.23
N VAL A 261 -21.76 -6.25 -24.64
CA VAL A 261 -20.93 -6.74 -25.75
C VAL A 261 -20.16 -7.97 -25.25
N THR A 262 -20.51 -9.12 -25.81
CA THR A 262 -20.07 -10.47 -25.43
C THR A 262 -18.81 -10.94 -26.16
N ASN A 263 -18.07 -10.08 -26.86
CA ASN A 263 -16.85 -10.48 -27.57
C ASN A 263 -15.59 -9.77 -27.04
N PRO A 264 -14.76 -10.46 -26.22
CA PRO A 264 -13.49 -9.96 -25.68
C PRO A 264 -12.34 -9.83 -26.70
N SER A 265 -12.56 -10.16 -27.97
CA SER A 265 -11.48 -10.52 -28.89
C SER A 265 -10.83 -9.37 -29.67
N VAL A 266 -11.16 -8.11 -29.39
CA VAL A 266 -10.53 -6.96 -30.06
C VAL A 266 -10.21 -5.86 -29.06
N ILE A 267 -9.19 -6.08 -28.23
CA ILE A 267 -8.50 -4.99 -27.52
C ILE A 267 -7.38 -4.51 -28.44
N HIS A 268 -7.56 -3.36 -29.10
CA HIS A 268 -6.56 -2.82 -30.02
C HIS A 268 -5.83 -1.59 -29.48
N ASN A 269 -6.29 -0.97 -28.38
CA ASN A 269 -5.67 0.26 -27.89
C ASN A 269 -4.85 0.04 -26.61
N SER A 270 -3.53 -0.03 -26.80
CA SER A 270 -2.54 -0.15 -25.70
C SER A 270 -2.61 0.98 -24.67
N LYS A 271 -3.20 2.15 -25.00
CA LYS A 271 -3.38 3.24 -24.04
C LYS A 271 -4.42 2.92 -22.97
N PHE A 272 -5.58 2.36 -23.34
CA PHE A 272 -6.62 2.01 -22.36
C PHE A 272 -6.16 0.90 -21.42
N GLN A 273 -5.39 -0.06 -21.93
CA GLN A 273 -4.72 -1.08 -21.12
C GLN A 273 -3.77 -0.45 -20.08
N ARG A 274 -2.94 0.51 -20.49
CA ARG A 274 -2.05 1.23 -19.57
C ARG A 274 -2.85 2.00 -18.50
N TYR A 275 -3.92 2.70 -18.87
CA TYR A 275 -4.76 3.41 -17.89
C TYR A 275 -5.46 2.46 -16.92
N ALA A 276 -5.95 1.31 -17.41
CA ALA A 276 -6.55 0.28 -16.59
C ALA A 276 -5.55 -0.28 -15.57
N LYS A 277 -4.31 -0.60 -15.99
CA LYS A 277 -3.25 -1.04 -15.07
C LYS A 277 -2.96 0.01 -13.98
N THR A 278 -2.82 1.28 -14.34
CA THR A 278 -2.61 2.37 -13.37
C THR A 278 -3.77 2.45 -12.37
N CYS A 279 -5.01 2.41 -12.86
CA CYS A 279 -6.21 2.45 -12.02
C CYS A 279 -6.23 1.30 -11.02
N VAL A 280 -5.97 0.06 -11.47
CA VAL A 280 -5.90 -1.11 -10.60
C VAL A 280 -4.80 -0.97 -9.56
N LYS A 281 -3.61 -0.49 -9.94
CA LYS A 281 -2.49 -0.27 -9.03
C LYS A 281 -2.85 0.76 -7.94
N GLU A 282 -3.41 1.90 -8.31
CA GLU A 282 -3.76 2.99 -7.38
C GLU A 282 -4.92 2.63 -6.44
N THR A 283 -5.84 1.79 -6.91
CA THR A 283 -7.01 1.36 -6.14
C THR A 283 -6.84 0.02 -5.42
N ALA A 284 -5.67 -0.62 -5.54
CA ALA A 284 -5.42 -1.99 -5.08
C ALA A 284 -5.79 -2.23 -3.61
N LYS A 285 -5.55 -1.25 -2.74
CA LYS A 285 -5.89 -1.35 -1.30
C LYS A 285 -7.39 -1.32 -1.04
N LEU A 286 -8.15 -0.61 -1.86
CA LEU A 286 -9.59 -0.44 -1.68
C LEU A 286 -10.35 -1.74 -2.01
N SER A 287 -9.78 -2.60 -2.86
CA SER A 287 -10.42 -3.85 -3.29
C SER A 287 -10.20 -5.04 -2.35
N ILE A 288 -9.29 -4.94 -1.37
CA ILE A 288 -8.87 -6.11 -0.55
C ILE A 288 -10.04 -6.79 0.15
N GLN A 289 -10.89 -6.02 0.83
CA GLN A 289 -12.00 -6.62 1.59
C GLN A 289 -13.00 -7.36 0.69
N ALA A 290 -13.30 -6.79 -0.49
CA ALA A 290 -14.17 -7.42 -1.47
C ALA A 290 -13.54 -8.70 -2.05
N LEU A 291 -12.23 -8.68 -2.32
CA LEU A 291 -11.48 -9.84 -2.83
C LEU A 291 -11.42 -10.98 -1.81
N ILE A 292 -11.23 -10.68 -0.51
CA ILE A 292 -11.25 -11.70 0.56
C ILE A 292 -12.60 -12.41 0.60
N GLN A 293 -13.70 -11.65 0.55
CA GLN A 293 -15.05 -12.21 0.56
C GLN A 293 -15.32 -13.07 -0.67
N ASP A 294 -14.91 -12.59 -1.85
CA ASP A 294 -15.07 -13.30 -3.11
C ASP A 294 -14.27 -14.61 -3.10
N PHE A 295 -12.98 -14.57 -2.71
CA PHE A 295 -12.12 -15.75 -2.64
C PHE A 295 -12.69 -16.82 -1.70
N LYS A 296 -13.04 -16.44 -0.46
CA LYS A 296 -13.61 -17.37 0.53
C LYS A 296 -14.91 -18.03 0.04
N LYS A 297 -15.69 -17.31 -0.77
CA LYS A 297 -16.97 -17.79 -1.30
C LYS A 297 -16.81 -18.67 -2.55
N THR A 298 -15.87 -18.36 -3.44
CA THR A 298 -15.85 -18.90 -4.80
C THR A 298 -14.69 -19.84 -5.09
N GLU A 299 -13.55 -19.68 -4.41
CA GLU A 299 -12.28 -20.27 -4.83
C GLU A 299 -11.58 -21.05 -3.71
N LEU A 300 -12.00 -20.86 -2.45
CA LEU A 300 -11.47 -21.61 -1.31
C LEU A 300 -11.85 -23.09 -1.42
N ARG A 301 -10.84 -23.93 -1.66
CA ARG A 301 -11.02 -25.38 -1.82
C ARG A 301 -11.62 -26.02 -0.56
N PRO A 302 -12.48 -27.04 -0.69
CA PRO A 302 -13.07 -27.72 0.46
C PRO A 302 -12.06 -28.27 1.47
N SER A 303 -10.91 -28.79 0.99
CA SER A 303 -9.83 -29.29 1.85
C SER A 303 -9.19 -28.19 2.73
N LEU A 304 -9.29 -26.93 2.31
CA LEU A 304 -8.74 -25.76 3.01
C LEU A 304 -9.75 -25.09 3.93
N GLN A 305 -10.97 -25.63 4.04
CA GLN A 305 -12.00 -25.08 4.93
C GLN A 305 -11.84 -25.59 6.37
N LYS A 306 -11.04 -26.64 6.60
CA LYS A 306 -10.91 -27.33 7.89
C LYS A 306 -10.61 -26.39 9.06
N TYR A 307 -9.73 -25.42 8.87
CA TYR A 307 -9.34 -24.46 9.91
C TYR A 307 -9.73 -23.01 9.57
N GLN A 308 -10.62 -22.80 8.61
CA GLN A 308 -10.94 -21.45 8.11
C GLN A 308 -11.50 -20.49 9.17
N ASP A 309 -12.18 -21.05 10.19
CA ASP A 309 -12.77 -20.31 11.30
C ASP A 309 -11.78 -20.03 12.43
N ASN A 310 -10.58 -20.63 12.40
CA ASN A 310 -9.53 -20.30 13.35
C ASN A 310 -8.97 -18.91 13.05
N PHE A 311 -8.90 -18.05 14.06
CA PHE A 311 -8.47 -16.66 13.93
C PHE A 311 -7.07 -16.51 13.29
N GLY A 312 -6.09 -17.31 13.74
CA GLY A 312 -4.71 -17.24 13.21
C GLY A 312 -4.65 -17.64 11.75
N VAL A 313 -5.33 -18.74 11.38
CA VAL A 313 -5.42 -19.21 10.00
C VAL A 313 -6.17 -18.21 9.11
N ASN A 314 -7.26 -17.63 9.61
CA ASN A 314 -8.03 -16.62 8.87
C ASN A 314 -7.21 -15.36 8.59
N LYS A 315 -6.47 -14.88 9.60
CA LYS A 315 -5.55 -13.74 9.45
C LYS A 315 -4.43 -14.04 8.45
N TYR A 316 -3.87 -15.24 8.48
CA TYR A 316 -2.88 -15.69 7.49
C TYR A 316 -3.45 -15.71 6.07
N MET A 317 -4.65 -16.26 5.86
CA MET A 317 -5.33 -16.26 4.55
C MET A 317 -5.55 -14.84 4.03
N ASP A 318 -6.05 -13.94 4.87
CA ASP A 318 -6.35 -12.57 4.49
C ASP A 318 -5.07 -11.82 4.09
N LYS A 319 -3.97 -12.03 4.84
CA LYS A 319 -2.67 -11.43 4.52
C LYS A 319 -2.00 -12.05 3.29
N CYS A 320 -2.13 -13.36 3.08
CA CYS A 320 -1.70 -13.99 1.83
C CYS A 320 -2.39 -13.33 0.63
N LEU A 321 -3.70 -13.09 0.72
CA LEU A 321 -4.47 -12.49 -0.38
C LEU A 321 -4.04 -11.04 -0.63
N GLU A 322 -3.90 -10.25 0.44
CA GLU A 322 -3.43 -8.87 0.34
C GLU A 322 -2.07 -8.78 -0.37
N ILE A 323 -1.10 -9.57 0.08
CA ILE A 323 0.26 -9.54 -0.48
C ILE A 323 0.28 -10.08 -1.91
N CYS A 324 -0.38 -11.22 -2.18
CA CYS A 324 -0.45 -11.76 -3.55
C CYS A 324 -1.17 -10.80 -4.50
N TRP A 325 -2.17 -10.06 -4.03
CA TRP A 325 -2.81 -9.01 -4.82
C TRP A 325 -1.83 -7.89 -5.16
N PHE A 326 -1.11 -7.35 -4.16
CA PHE A 326 -0.11 -6.30 -4.39
C PHE A 326 1.03 -6.75 -5.30
N MET A 327 1.47 -8.00 -5.18
CA MET A 327 2.47 -8.58 -6.09
C MET A 327 2.01 -8.56 -7.55
N ASN A 328 0.74 -8.89 -7.80
CA ASN A 328 0.22 -9.10 -9.15
C ASN A 328 -0.25 -7.80 -9.83
N VAL A 329 -0.55 -6.73 -9.08
CA VAL A 329 -0.89 -5.41 -9.65
C VAL A 329 0.34 -4.58 -10.04
N LEU A 330 1.54 -5.02 -9.67
CA LEU A 330 2.79 -4.42 -10.14
C LEU A 330 2.99 -4.65 -11.64
N ASP A 331 3.75 -3.76 -12.29
CA ASP A 331 4.12 -3.87 -13.70
C ASP A 331 5.65 -3.72 -13.82
N PRO A 332 6.42 -4.81 -13.95
CA PRO A 332 5.96 -6.21 -14.06
C PRO A 332 5.49 -6.81 -12.72
N PRO A 333 4.60 -7.83 -12.76
CA PRO A 333 4.19 -8.60 -11.58
C PRO A 333 5.35 -9.36 -10.93
N MET A 334 5.35 -9.44 -9.60
CA MET A 334 6.28 -10.29 -8.85
C MET A 334 5.82 -11.75 -8.86
N VAL A 335 6.77 -12.69 -8.81
CA VAL A 335 6.49 -14.13 -9.01
C VAL A 335 6.91 -14.97 -7.81
N LEU A 336 6.01 -15.86 -7.37
CA LEU A 336 6.33 -16.90 -6.40
C LEU A 336 6.85 -18.15 -7.13
N LYS A 337 8.05 -18.61 -6.76
CA LYS A 337 8.67 -19.84 -7.24
C LYS A 337 8.68 -20.87 -6.13
N TRP A 338 8.07 -22.03 -6.38
CA TRP A 338 8.13 -23.17 -5.49
C TRP A 338 9.20 -24.16 -5.93
N PRO A 339 9.83 -24.89 -4.98
CA PRO A 339 10.82 -25.89 -5.31
C PRO A 339 10.13 -27.07 -6.02
N MET A 340 10.79 -27.61 -7.06
CA MET A 340 10.30 -28.78 -7.80
C MET A 340 11.19 -30.00 -7.53
N GLU A 341 10.59 -31.19 -7.50
CA GLU A 341 11.28 -32.44 -7.12
C GLU A 341 12.39 -32.86 -8.11
N HIS A 342 12.31 -32.41 -9.37
CA HIS A 342 13.28 -32.70 -10.44
C HIS A 342 14.16 -31.50 -10.81
N GLN A 343 14.28 -30.53 -9.91
CA GLN A 343 15.09 -29.34 -10.14
C GLN A 343 16.55 -29.61 -9.76
N GLU A 344 17.50 -29.05 -10.51
CA GLU A 344 18.93 -29.20 -10.23
C GLU A 344 19.26 -28.68 -8.82
N ALA A 345 20.15 -29.39 -8.10
CA ALA A 345 20.48 -29.08 -6.71
C ALA A 345 21.07 -27.66 -6.54
N GLU A 346 21.78 -27.16 -7.55
CA GLU A 346 22.37 -25.83 -7.59
C GLU A 346 21.30 -24.73 -7.65
N ASP A 347 20.29 -24.89 -8.51
CA ASP A 347 19.15 -23.95 -8.63
C ASP A 347 18.29 -23.94 -7.36
N LEU A 348 18.13 -25.11 -6.72
CA LEU A 348 17.48 -25.19 -5.41
C LEU A 348 18.28 -24.46 -4.32
N ALA A 349 19.60 -24.59 -4.28
CA ALA A 349 20.45 -23.92 -3.29
C ALA A 349 20.52 -22.39 -3.50
N GLU A 350 20.44 -21.94 -4.76
CA GLU A 350 20.38 -20.51 -5.09
C GLU A 350 19.10 -19.87 -4.56
N ASN A 351 17.96 -20.51 -4.81
CA ASN A 351 16.63 -19.94 -4.53
C ASN A 351 16.06 -20.29 -3.15
N PHE A 352 16.53 -21.36 -2.50
CA PHE A 352 15.94 -21.88 -1.27
C PHE A 352 16.99 -22.13 -0.18
N ARG A 353 16.54 -22.03 1.07
CA ARG A 353 17.27 -22.51 2.26
C ARG A 353 16.59 -23.75 2.83
N HIS A 354 17.36 -24.58 3.52
CA HIS A 354 16.82 -25.74 4.22
C HIS A 354 15.97 -25.33 5.43
N TYR A 355 14.88 -26.04 5.67
CA TYR A 355 14.03 -25.89 6.85
C TYR A 355 14.70 -26.49 8.08
N THR A 356 14.84 -27.82 8.16
CA THR A 356 15.51 -28.49 9.29
C THR A 356 16.61 -29.47 8.88
N LYS A 357 16.44 -30.21 7.78
CA LYS A 357 17.41 -31.23 7.33
C LYS A 357 17.99 -30.87 5.97
N ALA A 358 19.28 -31.16 5.80
CA ALA A 358 19.92 -31.26 4.51
C ALA A 358 19.72 -32.66 3.93
N GLY A 359 19.63 -32.76 2.61
CA GLY A 359 19.37 -34.02 1.90
C GLY A 359 19.54 -33.84 0.40
N ILE A 360 19.28 -34.90 -0.36
CA ILE A 360 19.48 -34.92 -1.83
C ILE A 360 18.18 -34.83 -2.63
N GLN A 361 17.04 -35.08 -2.00
CA GLN A 361 15.72 -35.03 -2.62
C GLN A 361 14.81 -34.09 -1.85
N LEU A 362 13.95 -33.37 -2.57
CA LEU A 362 12.92 -32.54 -1.98
C LEU A 362 11.87 -33.42 -1.27
N ASP A 363 11.54 -33.09 -0.02
CA ASP A 363 10.41 -33.68 0.70
C ASP A 363 9.14 -32.86 0.51
N PHE A 364 9.18 -31.59 0.91
CA PHE A 364 8.08 -30.65 0.77
C PHE A 364 8.56 -29.21 0.76
N ALA A 365 7.77 -28.34 0.12
CA ALA A 365 7.95 -26.90 0.18
C ALA A 365 7.42 -26.37 1.52
N VAL A 366 8.16 -25.48 2.17
CA VAL A 366 7.72 -24.79 3.40
C VAL A 366 7.30 -23.37 3.08
N TRP A 367 8.09 -22.68 2.25
CA TRP A 367 7.83 -21.31 1.84
C TRP A 367 8.36 -21.07 0.42
N PRO A 368 7.62 -20.42 -0.48
CA PRO A 368 8.12 -20.13 -1.82
C PRO A 368 9.18 -19.05 -1.82
N ALA A 369 10.03 -19.07 -2.84
CA ALA A 369 10.93 -17.97 -3.16
C ALA A 369 10.15 -16.85 -3.87
N LEU A 370 10.57 -15.61 -3.66
CA LEU A 370 10.00 -14.42 -4.31
C LEU A 370 11.00 -13.85 -5.32
N LEU A 371 10.57 -13.76 -6.57
CA LEU A 371 11.30 -13.16 -7.68
C LEU A 371 10.70 -11.79 -8.01
N PHE A 372 11.53 -10.88 -8.49
CA PHE A 372 11.09 -9.53 -8.84
C PHE A 372 10.16 -9.51 -10.07
N TYR A 373 10.37 -10.42 -11.02
CA TYR A 373 9.46 -10.78 -12.11
C TYR A 373 9.80 -12.20 -12.59
N ASP A 374 9.07 -12.76 -13.55
CA ASP A 374 9.32 -14.10 -14.09
C ASP A 374 10.74 -14.21 -14.69
N GLN A 375 11.52 -15.20 -14.25
CA GLN A 375 12.96 -15.35 -14.55
C GLN A 375 13.82 -14.14 -14.13
N GLY A 376 13.30 -13.27 -13.27
CA GLY A 376 13.98 -12.10 -12.74
C GLY A 376 14.87 -12.40 -11.53
N PRO A 377 15.51 -11.36 -10.95
CA PRO A 377 16.37 -11.53 -9.78
C PRO A 377 15.58 -12.01 -8.56
N LEU A 378 16.23 -12.84 -7.75
CA LEU A 378 15.72 -13.29 -6.46
C LEU A 378 15.66 -12.11 -5.48
N VAL A 379 14.50 -11.96 -4.83
CA VAL A 379 14.27 -10.93 -3.81
C VAL A 379 14.23 -11.56 -2.41
N VAL A 380 13.57 -12.71 -2.26
CA VAL A 380 13.48 -13.44 -0.99
C VAL A 380 13.71 -14.92 -1.24
N LYS A 381 14.67 -15.52 -0.53
CA LYS A 381 14.89 -16.97 -0.55
C LYS A 381 13.69 -17.71 0.04
N GLY A 382 13.24 -18.75 -0.65
CA GLY A 382 12.23 -19.67 -0.12
C GLY A 382 12.82 -20.64 0.91
N VAL A 383 11.96 -21.48 1.47
CA VAL A 383 12.30 -22.49 2.48
C VAL A 383 11.78 -23.85 2.03
N MET A 384 12.63 -24.87 2.09
CA MET A 384 12.28 -26.23 1.68
C MET A 384 12.82 -27.27 2.65
N GLN A 385 12.15 -28.41 2.76
CA GLN A 385 12.61 -29.56 3.51
C GLN A 385 13.13 -30.63 2.57
N MET A 386 14.35 -31.13 2.84
CA MET A 386 14.94 -32.25 2.11
C MET A 386 14.71 -33.57 2.84
N LYS A 387 14.70 -34.69 2.10
CA LYS A 387 14.64 -36.06 2.62
C LYS A 387 16.00 -36.57 3.06
#